data_AF-A0A6G0YCV1-F1
#
_entry.id   AF-A0A6G0YCV1-F1
#
_cell.length_a   1.000
_cell.length_b   1.000
_cell.length_c   1.000
_cell.angle_alpha   90.00
_cell.angle_beta   90.00
_cell.angle_gamma   90.00
#
_symmetry.space_group_name_H-M   'P 1'
#
loop_
_entity.id
_entity.type
_entity.pdbx_description
1 polymer ?
#
loop_
_entity_poly.entity_id
_entity_poly.type
_entity_poly.pdbx_seq_one_letter_code
_entity_poly.pdbx_strand_id
1 'polypeptide(L)'
;MNLVCVLGRTFFEFPDSFQKRREQVQHTFGLIFLEPSEVSDCFTQDLMDECPTDEKLVKYCDYLVENYISEDSVFSPILWACNSMSIQLRTNECESFHSYFNKNFYSNSPSIKSWLNILRNDFQTETYIKMNSVEIPKKTKVKKTKERQEFNEKNIHLYRSGEITRYEFVKSMCRSFKK
;
A
#
# COMPACT_ATOMS: atom_id res chain seq x y z
N MET A 1 0.46 5.80 9.46
CA MET A 1 -0.11 6.19 8.17
C MET A 1 0.75 5.51 7.12
N ASN A 2 0.24 4.48 6.42
CA ASN A 2 1.08 3.61 5.59
C ASN A 2 1.36 4.28 4.23
N LEU A 3 2.53 4.06 3.62
CA LEU A 3 2.94 4.70 2.35
C LEU A 3 1.85 4.55 1.26
N VAL A 4 1.20 3.39 1.22
CA VAL A 4 0.08 3.08 0.31
C VAL A 4 -1.15 3.96 0.55
N CYS A 5 -1.47 4.34 1.80
CA CYS A 5 -2.62 5.21 2.10
C CYS A 5 -2.37 6.66 1.64
N VAL A 6 -1.11 7.12 1.73
CA VAL A 6 -0.75 8.48 1.31
C VAL A 6 -0.60 8.55 -0.20
N LEU A 7 0.08 7.55 -0.79
CA LEU A 7 0.24 7.45 -2.23
C LEU A 7 -1.08 7.17 -2.96
N GLY A 8 -2.01 6.44 -2.35
CA GLY A 8 -3.36 6.22 -2.89
C GLY A 8 -4.19 7.49 -2.99
N ARG A 9 -3.98 8.49 -2.10
CA ARG A 9 -4.62 9.81 -2.22
C ARG A 9 -3.95 10.67 -3.28
N THR A 10 -2.62 10.69 -3.37
CA THR A 10 -1.92 11.44 -4.42
C THR A 10 -2.19 10.86 -5.81
N PHE A 11 -2.49 9.56 -5.94
CA PHE A 11 -2.87 8.91 -7.21
C PHE A 11 -4.17 9.49 -7.80
N PHE A 12 -5.05 10.06 -6.97
CA PHE A 12 -6.37 10.55 -7.41
C PHE A 12 -6.34 11.98 -7.98
N GLU A 13 -5.24 12.73 -7.81
CA GLU A 13 -5.11 14.11 -8.28
C GLU A 13 -4.45 14.26 -9.66
N PHE A 14 -4.07 13.16 -10.31
CA PHE A 14 -3.42 13.19 -11.63
C PHE A 14 -4.39 12.76 -12.76
N PRO A 15 -4.97 13.71 -13.52
CA PRO A 15 -5.84 13.39 -14.66
C PRO A 15 -5.08 12.67 -15.78
N ASP A 16 -5.76 11.72 -16.43
CA ASP A 16 -5.37 10.69 -17.43
C ASP A 16 -4.33 11.00 -18.52
N SER A 17 -3.82 12.23 -18.62
CA SER A 17 -2.75 12.55 -19.55
C SER A 17 -1.42 11.93 -19.08
N PHE A 18 -0.81 11.14 -19.98
CA PHE A 18 0.53 10.52 -19.92
C PHE A 18 0.66 9.20 -19.16
N GLN A 19 0.49 8.11 -19.92
CA GLN A 19 0.71 6.72 -19.51
C GLN A 19 2.08 6.47 -18.85
N LYS A 20 3.15 7.13 -19.31
CA LYS A 20 4.50 7.01 -18.72
C LYS A 20 4.57 7.59 -17.28
N ARG A 21 3.81 8.65 -16.97
CA ARG A 21 3.71 9.20 -15.60
C ARG A 21 2.99 8.23 -14.66
N ARG A 22 1.94 7.58 -15.15
CA ARG A 22 1.21 6.55 -14.39
C ARG A 22 2.11 5.36 -14.06
N GLU A 23 2.92 4.91 -15.00
CA GLU A 23 3.85 3.79 -14.79
C GLU A 23 4.89 4.12 -13.72
N GLN A 24 5.45 5.32 -13.73
CA GLN A 24 6.42 5.76 -12.73
C GLN A 24 5.82 5.79 -11.32
N VAL A 25 4.65 6.40 -11.15
CA VAL A 25 3.94 6.42 -9.88
C VAL A 25 3.58 4.99 -9.45
N GLN A 26 3.20 4.12 -10.39
CA GLN A 26 2.91 2.71 -10.09
C GLN A 26 4.15 1.96 -9.57
N HIS A 27 5.34 2.22 -10.09
CA HIS A 27 6.56 1.54 -9.65
C HIS A 27 6.94 1.86 -8.21
N THR A 28 6.60 3.05 -7.69
CA THR A 28 6.85 3.42 -6.28
C THR A 28 6.15 2.50 -5.28
N PHE A 29 5.03 1.87 -5.64
CA PHE A 29 4.34 0.91 -4.76
C PHE A 29 5.11 -0.40 -4.56
N GLY A 30 6.06 -0.72 -5.46
CA GLY A 30 6.88 -1.92 -5.37
C GLY A 30 7.99 -1.79 -4.34
N LEU A 31 8.39 -0.57 -3.98
CA LEU A 31 9.42 -0.29 -2.97
C LEU A 31 9.10 -0.88 -1.60
N ILE A 32 7.81 -1.09 -1.31
CA ILE A 32 7.33 -1.65 -0.05
C ILE A 32 7.87 -3.06 0.17
N PHE A 33 8.19 -3.79 -0.91
CA PHE A 33 8.69 -5.16 -0.84
C PHE A 33 10.23 -5.24 -0.76
N LEU A 34 10.94 -4.11 -0.75
CA LEU A 34 12.38 -4.08 -0.56
C LEU A 34 12.75 -4.07 0.92
N GLU A 35 14.02 -4.36 1.20
CA GLU A 35 14.55 -4.03 2.52
C GLU A 35 14.67 -2.51 2.68
N PRO A 36 14.44 -1.96 3.89
CA PRO A 36 14.50 -0.52 4.13
C PRO A 36 15.79 0.15 3.63
N SER A 37 16.93 -0.52 3.77
CA SER A 37 18.24 -0.04 3.33
C SER A 37 18.35 0.10 1.80
N GLU A 38 17.60 -0.69 1.04
CA GLU A 38 17.68 -0.70 -0.43
C GLU A 38 16.74 0.32 -1.09
N VAL A 39 15.81 0.90 -0.34
CA VAL A 39 14.76 1.77 -0.86
C VAL A 39 15.31 3.06 -1.47
N SER A 40 16.24 3.74 -0.79
CA SER A 40 16.84 4.99 -1.28
C SER A 40 17.64 4.78 -2.56
N ASP A 41 18.48 3.75 -2.58
CA ASP A 41 19.30 3.39 -3.74
C ASP A 41 18.43 2.97 -4.91
N CYS A 42 17.39 2.16 -4.68
CA CYS A 42 16.46 1.76 -5.74
C CYS A 42 15.71 2.96 -6.33
N PHE A 43 15.27 3.90 -5.48
CA PHE A 43 14.55 5.08 -5.95
C PHE A 43 15.43 5.98 -6.82
N THR A 44 16.66 6.25 -6.38
CA THR A 44 17.58 7.17 -7.06
C THR A 44 18.26 6.56 -8.29
N GLN A 45 18.70 5.29 -8.20
CA GLN A 45 19.48 4.65 -9.25
C GLN A 45 18.61 3.96 -10.29
N ASP A 46 17.49 3.35 -9.89
CA ASP A 46 16.68 2.52 -10.79
C ASP A 46 15.42 3.28 -11.27
N LEU A 47 14.73 3.96 -10.35
CA LEU A 47 13.47 4.65 -10.69
C LEU A 47 13.70 6.02 -11.32
N MET A 48 14.58 6.85 -10.77
CA MET A 48 14.78 8.21 -11.29
C MET A 48 15.47 8.25 -12.66
N ASP A 49 16.28 7.24 -13.01
CA ASP A 49 16.98 7.17 -14.30
C ASP A 49 16.01 7.05 -15.49
N GLU A 50 14.91 6.32 -15.34
CA GLU A 50 13.88 6.18 -16.38
C GLU A 50 12.82 7.29 -16.38
N CYS A 51 12.90 8.22 -15.42
CA CYS A 51 11.88 9.21 -15.14
C CYS A 51 11.86 10.32 -16.23
N PRO A 52 10.72 10.56 -16.92
CA PRO A 52 10.63 11.63 -17.89
C PRO A 52 10.74 13.00 -17.20
N THR A 53 11.42 13.96 -17.86
CA THR A 53 11.51 15.34 -17.38
C THR A 53 10.15 16.03 -17.45
N ASP A 54 9.40 15.97 -16.36
CA ASP A 54 8.09 16.59 -16.19
C ASP A 54 8.05 17.30 -14.83
N GLU A 55 7.72 18.60 -14.82
CA GLU A 55 7.73 19.43 -13.62
C GLU A 55 6.83 18.88 -12.49
N LYS A 56 5.69 18.27 -12.82
CA LYS A 56 4.79 17.69 -11.82
C LYS A 56 5.36 16.41 -11.24
N LEU A 57 6.04 15.62 -12.06
CA LEU A 57 6.67 14.37 -11.63
C LEU A 57 7.89 14.65 -10.76
N VAL A 58 8.67 15.69 -11.09
CA VAL A 58 9.77 16.17 -10.24
C VAL A 58 9.25 16.57 -8.87
N LYS A 59 8.21 17.42 -8.78
CA LYS A 59 7.60 17.80 -7.48
C LYS A 59 7.10 16.60 -6.68
N TYR A 60 6.54 15.60 -7.35
CA TYR A 60 6.11 14.36 -6.71
C TYR A 60 7.31 13.56 -6.16
N CYS A 61 8.38 13.42 -6.95
CA CYS A 61 9.59 12.75 -6.52
C CYS A 61 10.27 13.47 -5.34
N ASP A 62 10.36 14.80 -5.39
CA ASP A 62 10.93 15.62 -4.30
C ASP A 62 10.14 15.41 -3.00
N TYR A 63 8.80 15.47 -3.08
CA TYR A 63 7.92 15.20 -1.94
C TYR A 63 8.15 13.79 -1.36
N LEU A 64 8.26 12.78 -2.22
CA LEU A 64 8.54 11.41 -1.80
C LEU A 64 9.89 11.29 -1.10
N VAL A 65 10.92 11.92 -1.64
CA VAL A 65 12.27 11.89 -1.06
C VAL A 65 12.27 12.49 0.34
N GLU A 66 11.67 13.66 0.49
CA GLU A 66 11.60 14.38 1.75
C GLU A 66 10.78 13.66 2.83
N ASN A 67 9.66 13.01 2.44
CA ASN A 67 8.69 12.49 3.40
C ASN A 67 8.77 10.96 3.63
N TYR A 68 9.32 10.19 2.69
CA TYR A 68 9.22 8.72 2.70
C TYR A 68 10.48 7.94 2.33
N ILE A 69 11.37 8.47 1.49
CA ILE A 69 12.53 7.71 0.97
C ILE A 69 13.80 8.00 1.76
N SER A 70 14.04 9.24 2.15
CA SER A 70 15.21 9.60 2.95
C SER A 70 15.20 8.87 4.30
N GLU A 71 16.37 8.49 4.79
CA GLU A 71 16.53 7.90 6.12
C GLU A 71 16.03 8.86 7.22
N ASP A 72 16.25 10.16 7.02
CA ASP A 72 15.82 11.25 7.92
C ASP A 72 14.36 11.69 7.71
N SER A 73 13.62 11.02 6.82
CA SER A 73 12.25 11.40 6.54
C SER A 73 11.30 11.08 7.70
N VAL A 74 10.22 11.87 7.80
CA VAL A 74 9.18 11.68 8.84
C VAL A 74 8.60 10.26 8.81
N PHE A 75 8.51 9.67 7.62
CA PHE A 75 8.08 8.29 7.42
C PHE A 75 9.17 7.47 6.75
N SER A 76 10.33 7.38 7.41
CA SER A 76 11.49 6.61 6.99
C SER A 76 11.14 5.18 6.51
N PRO A 77 11.85 4.63 5.50
CA PRO A 77 11.62 3.29 4.96
C PRO A 77 11.52 2.19 6.02
N ILE A 78 12.22 2.33 7.14
CA ILE A 78 12.17 1.38 8.27
C ILE A 78 10.74 1.15 8.79
N LEU A 79 9.83 2.12 8.63
CA LEU A 79 8.46 2.05 9.12
C LEU A 79 7.49 1.33 8.18
N TRP A 80 7.81 1.21 6.89
CA TRP A 80 6.84 0.73 5.89
C TRP A 80 7.41 -0.27 4.88
N ALA A 81 8.71 -0.24 4.59
CA ALA A 81 9.36 -1.18 3.68
C ALA A 81 9.64 -2.47 4.43
N CYS A 82 9.23 -3.59 3.85
CA CYS A 82 9.47 -4.90 4.39
C CYS A 82 9.54 -5.91 3.27
N ASN A 83 10.67 -6.62 3.16
CA ASN A 83 10.86 -7.76 2.28
C ASN A 83 10.08 -8.99 2.78
N SER A 84 8.76 -8.85 2.84
CA SER A 84 7.82 -9.83 3.35
C SER A 84 6.81 -10.25 2.29
N MET A 85 6.54 -11.54 2.29
CA MET A 85 5.49 -12.22 1.53
C MET A 85 4.08 -11.84 2.01
N SER A 86 3.96 -11.13 3.14
CA SER A 86 2.68 -10.83 3.77
C SER A 86 1.80 -9.89 2.93
N ILE A 87 0.56 -10.31 2.76
CA ILE A 87 -0.54 -9.52 2.20
C ILE A 87 -0.92 -8.32 3.07
N GLN A 88 -0.50 -8.29 4.35
CA GLN A 88 -0.85 -7.26 5.33
C GLN A 88 -0.26 -5.87 4.99
N LEU A 89 0.68 -5.80 4.04
CA LEU A 89 1.17 -4.54 3.49
C LEU A 89 0.09 -3.78 2.67
N ARG A 90 -1.08 -4.37 2.42
CA ARG A 90 -2.19 -3.74 1.70
C ARG A 90 -3.12 -2.96 2.64
N THR A 91 -3.50 -1.76 2.21
CA THR A 91 -4.44 -0.84 2.88
C THR A 91 -5.89 -1.30 2.91
N ASN A 92 -6.20 -2.51 2.41
CA ASN A 92 -7.55 -3.06 2.39
C ASN A 92 -8.22 -2.97 3.76
N GLU A 93 -7.47 -3.15 4.84
CA GLU A 93 -8.01 -3.08 6.21
C GLU A 93 -8.37 -1.64 6.59
N CYS A 94 -7.46 -0.68 6.37
CA CYS A 94 -7.72 0.74 6.62
C CYS A 94 -8.86 1.29 5.74
N GLU A 95 -8.87 0.96 4.45
CA GLU A 95 -9.94 1.35 3.52
C GLU A 95 -11.27 0.71 3.91
N SER A 96 -11.28 -0.56 4.32
CA SER A 96 -12.49 -1.22 4.80
C SER A 96 -13.00 -0.60 6.09
N PHE A 97 -12.10 -0.21 7.00
CA PHE A 97 -12.44 0.51 8.21
C PHE A 97 -13.04 1.87 7.88
N HIS A 98 -12.39 2.67 7.02
CA HIS A 98 -12.91 3.98 6.62
C HIS A 98 -14.24 3.87 5.88
N SER A 99 -14.40 2.90 4.98
CA SER A 99 -15.67 2.66 4.29
C SER A 99 -16.77 2.26 5.28
N TYR A 100 -16.46 1.41 6.24
CA TYR A 100 -17.41 0.99 7.28
C TYR A 100 -17.73 2.14 8.24
N PHE A 101 -16.74 2.92 8.64
CA PHE A 101 -16.90 4.08 9.51
C PHE A 101 -17.75 5.15 8.83
N ASN A 102 -17.40 5.54 7.60
CA ASN A 102 -18.19 6.49 6.80
C ASN A 102 -19.60 5.97 6.54
N LYS A 103 -19.79 4.64 6.43
CA LYS A 103 -21.11 4.03 6.31
C LYS A 103 -22.00 4.25 7.54
N ASN A 104 -21.40 4.37 8.72
CA ASN A 104 -22.18 4.54 9.94
C ASN A 104 -22.31 6.02 10.35
N PHE A 105 -21.42 6.89 9.87
CA PHE A 105 -21.37 8.31 10.26
C PHE A 105 -21.54 9.26 9.07
N TYR A 106 -22.67 9.17 8.36
CA TYR A 106 -22.98 10.03 7.20
C TYR A 106 -23.43 11.45 7.56
N SER A 107 -23.86 11.72 8.80
CA SER A 107 -24.30 13.05 9.20
C SER A 107 -23.11 13.92 9.63
N ASN A 108 -23.07 15.18 9.21
CA ASN A 108 -22.03 16.13 9.61
C ASN A 108 -21.92 16.34 11.13
N SER A 109 -22.96 15.99 11.90
CA SER A 109 -22.96 16.04 13.37
C SER A 109 -24.01 15.08 13.96
N PRO A 110 -23.72 13.77 14.11
CA PRO A 110 -24.65 12.84 14.75
C PRO A 110 -24.79 13.20 16.23
N SER A 111 -25.97 13.00 16.81
CA SER A 111 -26.13 13.15 18.26
C SER A 111 -25.24 12.14 19.00
N ILE A 112 -24.70 12.52 20.16
CA ILE A 112 -23.87 11.64 21.01
C ILE A 112 -24.59 10.31 21.31
N LYS A 113 -25.92 10.34 21.48
CA LYS A 113 -26.72 9.13 21.69
C LYS A 113 -26.70 8.21 20.47
N SER A 114 -26.84 8.76 19.27
CA SER A 114 -26.74 8.01 18.02
C SER A 114 -25.34 7.41 17.84
N TRP A 115 -24.31 8.18 18.19
CA TRP A 115 -22.92 7.76 18.11
C TRP A 115 -22.61 6.59 19.07
N LEU A 116 -23.03 6.70 20.34
CA LEU A 116 -22.85 5.62 21.33
C LEU A 116 -23.60 4.34 20.92
N ASN A 117 -24.78 4.48 20.32
CA ASN A 117 -25.58 3.34 19.90
C ASN A 117 -24.87 2.52 18.80
N ILE A 118 -24.35 3.20 17.78
CA ILE A 118 -23.59 2.58 16.68
C ILE A 118 -22.31 1.92 17.20
N LEU A 119 -21.55 2.62 18.06
CA LEU A 119 -20.32 2.06 18.60
C LEU A 119 -20.56 0.79 19.41
N ARG A 120 -21.56 0.81 20.29
CA ARG A 120 -21.83 -0.32 21.18
C ARG A 120 -22.48 -1.48 20.44
N ASN A 121 -23.46 -1.21 19.59
CA ASN A 121 -24.29 -2.26 19.01
C ASN A 121 -23.72 -2.81 17.71
N ASP A 122 -23.11 -1.98 16.88
CA ASP A 122 -22.58 -2.41 15.58
C ASP A 122 -21.09 -2.70 15.70
N PHE A 123 -20.31 -1.70 16.16
CA PHE A 123 -18.86 -1.80 16.15
C PHE A 123 -18.32 -2.83 17.15
N GLN A 124 -18.73 -2.75 18.41
CA GLN A 124 -18.29 -3.67 19.46
C GLN A 124 -18.81 -5.08 19.22
N THR A 125 -20.08 -5.24 18.83
CA THR A 125 -20.66 -6.56 18.54
C THR A 125 -19.98 -7.23 17.37
N GLU A 126 -19.77 -6.54 16.24
CA GLU A 126 -19.06 -7.11 15.10
C GLU A 126 -17.62 -7.49 15.45
N THR A 127 -16.93 -6.63 16.22
CA THR A 127 -15.55 -6.90 16.65
C THR A 127 -15.50 -8.12 17.55
N TYR A 128 -16.39 -8.19 18.53
CA TYR A 128 -16.51 -9.34 19.43
C TYR A 128 -16.82 -10.64 18.68
N ILE A 129 -17.75 -10.60 17.72
CA ILE A 129 -18.04 -11.75 16.85
C ILE A 129 -16.81 -12.15 16.04
N LYS A 130 -16.09 -11.19 15.44
CA LYS A 130 -14.87 -11.46 14.65
C LYS A 130 -13.78 -12.08 15.50
N MET A 131 -13.56 -11.58 16.72
CA MET A 131 -12.57 -12.11 17.68
C MET A 131 -12.91 -13.55 18.10
N ASN A 132 -14.19 -13.84 18.37
CA ASN A 132 -14.62 -15.18 18.76
C ASN A 132 -14.76 -16.16 17.58
N SER A 133 -14.67 -15.67 16.34
CA SER A 133 -14.72 -16.48 15.13
C SER A 133 -13.35 -16.72 14.50
N VAL A 134 -12.25 -16.39 15.20
CA VAL A 134 -10.87 -16.53 14.68
C VAL A 134 -10.55 -17.97 14.31
N GLU A 135 -11.04 -18.93 15.10
CA GLU A 135 -10.82 -20.36 14.89
C GLU A 135 -11.74 -20.97 13.83
N ILE A 136 -12.76 -20.21 13.37
CA ILE A 136 -13.70 -20.68 12.35
C ILE A 136 -13.09 -20.40 10.97
N PRO A 137 -12.71 -21.43 10.19
CA PRO A 137 -12.13 -21.21 8.88
C PRO A 137 -13.13 -20.54 7.94
N LYS A 138 -12.82 -19.32 7.50
CA LYS A 138 -13.67 -18.55 6.58
C LYS A 138 -13.76 -19.23 5.21
N LYS A 139 -14.98 -19.57 4.77
CA LYS A 139 -15.27 -19.97 3.39
C LYS A 139 -15.33 -18.75 2.48
N THR A 140 -14.22 -18.07 2.17
CA THR A 140 -14.25 -16.99 1.16
C THR A 140 -12.93 -16.86 0.38
N LYS A 141 -13.02 -16.97 -0.96
CA LYS A 141 -12.02 -16.68 -2.02
C LYS A 141 -10.53 -16.93 -1.66
N VAL A 142 -10.22 -18.10 -1.08
CA VAL A 142 -8.84 -18.51 -0.77
C VAL A 142 -7.93 -18.51 -2.00
N LYS A 143 -8.45 -18.89 -3.18
CA LYS A 143 -7.65 -19.08 -4.39
C LYS A 143 -6.88 -17.82 -4.83
N LYS A 144 -7.55 -16.68 -5.03
CA LYS A 144 -6.88 -15.43 -5.46
C LYS A 144 -5.89 -14.89 -4.44
N THR A 145 -6.20 -15.01 -3.16
CA THR A 145 -5.33 -14.58 -2.06
C THR A 145 -4.09 -15.47 -2.01
N LYS A 146 -4.26 -16.78 -2.12
CA LYS A 146 -3.20 -17.77 -2.14
C LYS A 146 -2.30 -17.65 -3.37
N GLU A 147 -2.87 -17.56 -4.56
CA GLU A 147 -2.13 -17.34 -5.82
C GLU A 147 -1.27 -16.08 -5.75
N ARG A 148 -1.77 -15.02 -5.11
CA ARG A 148 -1.01 -13.79 -4.96
C ARG A 148 0.11 -13.90 -3.93
N GLN A 149 -0.12 -14.65 -2.86
CA GLN A 149 0.94 -14.95 -1.90
C GLN A 149 2.03 -15.80 -2.57
N GLU A 150 1.67 -16.87 -3.25
CA GLU A 150 2.59 -17.73 -4.02
C GLU A 150 3.38 -16.91 -5.07
N PHE A 151 2.73 -15.95 -5.75
CA PHE A 151 3.41 -15.02 -6.65
C PHE A 151 4.45 -14.15 -5.94
N ASN A 152 4.09 -13.54 -4.80
CA ASN A 152 5.00 -12.72 -4.02
C ASN A 152 6.20 -13.54 -3.53
N GLU A 153 5.94 -14.74 -2.99
CA GLU A 153 6.98 -15.66 -2.50
C GLU A 153 7.97 -16.02 -3.61
N LYS A 154 7.46 -16.35 -4.80
CA LYS A 154 8.29 -16.67 -5.96
C LYS A 154 9.17 -15.48 -6.37
N ASN A 155 8.62 -14.26 -6.45
CA ASN A 155 9.40 -13.09 -6.85
C ASN A 155 10.46 -12.71 -5.81
N ILE A 156 10.13 -12.81 -4.52
CA ILE A 156 11.10 -12.57 -3.44
C ILE A 156 12.23 -13.60 -3.52
N HIS A 157 11.92 -14.87 -3.78
CA HIS A 157 12.95 -15.91 -3.95
C HIS A 157 13.87 -15.59 -5.14
N LEU A 158 13.31 -15.27 -6.31
CA LEU A 158 14.09 -14.91 -7.51
C LEU A 158 15.00 -13.70 -7.27
N TYR A 159 14.53 -12.71 -6.51
CA TYR A 159 15.34 -11.56 -6.16
C TYR A 159 16.49 -11.95 -5.23
N ARG A 160 16.21 -12.73 -4.18
CA ARG A 160 17.22 -13.20 -3.22
C ARG A 160 18.26 -14.14 -3.83
N SER A 161 17.90 -14.93 -4.84
CA SER A 161 18.84 -15.77 -5.57
C SER A 161 19.67 -15.00 -6.61
N GLY A 162 19.39 -13.71 -6.83
CA GLY A 162 20.07 -12.88 -7.83
C GLY A 162 19.67 -13.20 -9.27
N GLU A 163 18.57 -13.94 -9.48
CA GLU A 163 18.07 -14.30 -10.81
C GLU A 163 17.38 -13.14 -11.52
N ILE A 164 16.87 -12.16 -10.76
CA ILE A 164 16.29 -10.92 -11.28
C ILE A 164 16.94 -9.70 -10.63
N THR A 165 17.02 -8.61 -11.37
CA THR A 165 17.54 -7.34 -10.85
C THR A 165 16.56 -6.71 -9.85
N ARG A 166 17.07 -5.81 -9.00
CA ARG A 166 16.26 -5.01 -8.06
C ARG A 166 15.13 -4.26 -8.77
N TYR A 167 15.44 -3.66 -9.93
CA TYR A 167 14.47 -2.94 -10.73
C TYR A 167 13.38 -3.87 -11.31
N GLU A 168 13.76 -5.04 -11.84
CA GLU A 168 12.80 -6.03 -12.35
C GLU A 168 11.88 -6.56 -11.24
N PHE A 169 12.42 -6.79 -10.05
CA PHE A 169 11.66 -7.19 -8.87
C PHE A 169 10.61 -6.14 -8.49
N VAL A 170 11.01 -4.88 -8.32
CA VAL A 170 10.08 -3.78 -8.00
C VAL A 170 8.97 -3.69 -9.06
N LYS A 171 9.34 -3.78 -10.34
CA LYS A 171 8.39 -3.74 -11.46
C LYS A 171 7.42 -4.91 -11.48
N SER A 172 7.88 -6.13 -11.14
CA SER A 172 7.03 -7.32 -11.10
C SER A 172 6.02 -7.24 -9.95
N MET A 173 6.44 -6.75 -8.79
CA MET A 173 5.59 -6.58 -7.61
C MET A 173 4.51 -5.52 -7.84
N CYS A 174 4.80 -4.48 -8.63
CA CYS A 174 3.83 -3.43 -9.00
C CYS A 174 2.70 -3.91 -9.90
N ARG A 175 2.97 -4.87 -10.81
CA ARG A 175 1.94 -5.41 -11.71
C ARG A 175 0.78 -6.07 -10.97
N SER A 176 0.99 -6.47 -9.71
CA SER A 176 -0.05 -6.99 -8.83
C SER A 176 -1.13 -5.95 -8.45
N PHE A 177 -0.88 -4.65 -8.65
CA PHE A 177 -1.82 -3.55 -8.37
C PHE A 177 -2.65 -3.12 -9.58
N LYS A 178 -2.42 -3.68 -10.77
CA LYS A 178 -3.28 -3.44 -11.94
C LYS A 178 -4.60 -4.19 -11.73
N LYS A 179 -5.60 -3.49 -11.18
CA LYS A 179 -7.00 -3.94 -11.18
C LYS A 179 -7.62 -3.71 -12.55
#